data_AF-A0A0Q9YJS6-F1
#
_entry.id   AF-A0A0Q9YJS6-F1
#
_cell.length_a   1.000
_cell.length_b   1.000
_cell.length_c   1.000
_cell.angle_alpha   90.00
_cell.angle_beta   90.00
_cell.angle_gamma   90.00
#
_symmetry.space_group_name_H-M   'P 1'
#
loop_
_entity.id
_entity.type
_entity.pdbx_description
1 polymer ?
#
loop_
_entity_poly.entity_id
_entity_poly.type
_entity_poly.pdbx_seq_one_letter_code
_entity_poly.pdbx_strand_id
1 'polypeptide(L)'
;MNKQMYFDSENYTGYHLHVGNWKDELNPLIEGIAWVRQDGSMDLFFEDFKTDCERKELFIDKGYFCEKFLGGYIGTVKTDEEAYVMFQKWVDEVLYPYRNKGKTSCEGTE
;
A
#
# COMPACT_ATOMS: atom_id res chain seq x y z
N MET A 1 21.99 0.44 4.43
CA MET A 1 21.35 1.38 3.49
C MET A 1 20.34 2.19 4.29
N ASN A 2 20.43 3.52 4.27
CA ASN A 2 19.43 4.35 4.94
C ASN A 2 18.09 4.15 4.20
N LYS A 3 17.01 3.79 4.91
CA LYS A 3 15.68 3.58 4.29
C LYS A 3 15.26 4.82 3.50
N GLN A 4 15.61 6.03 3.97
CA GLN A 4 15.34 7.28 3.27
C GLN A 4 16.01 7.28 1.88
N MET A 5 17.29 6.92 1.82
CA MET A 5 18.04 6.91 0.55
C MET A 5 17.59 5.82 -0.43
N TYR A 6 16.93 4.77 0.06
CA TYR A 6 16.39 3.72 -0.80
C TYR A 6 15.20 4.22 -1.64
N PHE A 7 14.42 5.16 -1.11
CA PHE A 7 13.23 5.73 -1.75
C PHE A 7 13.49 7.12 -2.34
N ASP A 8 14.74 7.50 -2.56
CA ASP A 8 15.08 8.76 -3.23
C ASP A 8 14.54 8.77 -4.66
N SER A 9 14.04 9.93 -5.10
CA SER A 9 13.45 10.11 -6.43
C SER A 9 14.39 9.74 -7.58
N GLU A 10 15.70 9.88 -7.37
CA GLU A 10 16.75 9.50 -8.34
C GLU A 10 16.74 8.00 -8.66
N ASN A 11 16.19 7.16 -7.77
CA ASN A 11 16.08 5.72 -7.99
C ASN A 11 14.92 5.35 -8.92
N TYR A 12 14.03 6.30 -9.25
CA TYR A 12 12.83 6.08 -10.05
C TYR A 12 12.91 6.78 -11.42
N THR A 13 12.21 6.19 -12.38
CA THR A 13 12.14 6.69 -13.76
C THR A 13 11.10 7.79 -13.95
N GLY A 14 10.18 7.93 -12.99
CA GLY A 14 8.97 8.76 -13.09
C GLY A 14 7.76 8.02 -13.66
N TYR A 15 7.95 6.84 -14.27
CA TYR A 15 6.84 5.97 -14.66
C TYR A 15 6.29 5.21 -13.46
N HIS A 16 4.99 4.94 -13.48
CA HIS A 16 4.29 4.19 -12.45
C HIS A 16 3.11 3.42 -13.03
N LEU A 17 2.75 2.34 -12.36
CA LEU A 17 1.58 1.51 -12.64
C LEU A 17 0.57 1.68 -11.50
N HIS A 18 -0.67 1.99 -11.86
CA HIS A 18 -1.79 1.96 -10.94
C HIS A 18 -2.34 0.53 -10.82
N VAL A 19 -2.39 0.01 -9.59
CA VAL A 19 -2.94 -1.31 -9.29
C VAL A 19 -4.19 -1.19 -8.44
N GLY A 20 -5.25 -1.88 -8.84
CA GLY A 20 -6.54 -1.84 -8.15
C GLY A 20 -7.00 -3.23 -7.73
N ASN A 21 -7.75 -3.31 -6.62
CA ASN A 21 -8.51 -4.51 -6.28
C ASN A 21 -9.94 -4.37 -6.83
N TRP A 22 -10.22 -5.04 -7.96
CA TRP A 22 -11.53 -5.00 -8.63
C TRP A 22 -12.49 -6.11 -8.17
N LYS A 23 -12.13 -6.87 -7.13
CA LYS A 23 -12.82 -8.12 -6.76
C LYS A 23 -14.29 -7.97 -6.36
N ASP A 24 -14.80 -6.77 -6.11
CA ASP A 24 -16.19 -6.61 -5.64
C ASP A 24 -16.78 -5.26 -6.07
N GLU A 25 -17.84 -5.28 -6.89
CA GLU A 25 -18.60 -4.08 -7.31
C GLU A 25 -19.23 -3.35 -6.11
N LEU A 26 -19.31 -4.01 -4.94
CA LEU A 26 -19.87 -3.49 -3.71
C LEU A 26 -18.85 -2.74 -2.82
N ASN A 27 -17.55 -2.85 -3.12
CA ASN A 27 -16.51 -2.13 -2.38
C ASN A 27 -15.98 -0.96 -3.22
N PRO A 28 -15.72 0.22 -2.61
CA PRO A 28 -15.03 1.29 -3.31
C PRO A 28 -13.67 0.77 -3.81
N LEU A 29 -13.31 1.14 -5.04
CA LEU A 29 -12.05 0.75 -5.66
C LEU A 29 -10.89 1.15 -4.74
N ILE A 30 -10.17 0.15 -4.23
CA ILE A 30 -8.94 0.36 -3.47
C ILE A 30 -7.80 0.34 -4.47
N GLU A 31 -6.99 1.40 -4.43
CA GLU A 31 -5.89 1.63 -5.37
C GLU A 31 -4.54 1.70 -4.64
N GLY A 32 -3.52 1.21 -5.32
CA GLY A 32 -2.12 1.34 -4.97
C GLY A 32 -1.32 1.74 -6.20
N ILE A 33 -0.08 2.14 -5.98
CA ILE A 33 0.81 2.66 -7.02
C ILE A 33 2.15 1.94 -6.96
N ALA A 34 2.61 1.43 -8.10
CA ALA A 34 3.90 0.79 -8.26
C ALA A 34 4.85 1.71 -9.03
N TRP A 35 5.86 2.26 -8.37
CA TRP A 35 6.82 3.19 -8.97
C TRP A 35 7.97 2.43 -9.62
N VAL A 36 8.22 2.71 -10.90
CA VAL A 36 9.24 2.02 -11.70
C VAL A 36 10.63 2.57 -11.39
N ARG A 37 11.51 1.69 -10.94
CA ARG A 37 12.93 1.93 -10.65
C ARG A 37 13.76 1.99 -11.94
N GLN A 38 14.93 2.61 -11.84
CA GLN A 38 15.91 2.68 -12.93
C GLN A 38 16.39 1.30 -13.40
N ASP A 39 16.34 0.28 -12.54
CA ASP A 39 16.69 -1.11 -12.89
C ASP A 39 15.52 -1.92 -13.49
N GLY A 40 14.36 -1.28 -13.69
CA GLY A 40 13.15 -1.90 -14.25
C GLY A 40 12.30 -2.66 -13.25
N SER A 41 12.72 -2.81 -11.99
CA SER A 41 11.83 -3.28 -10.92
C SER A 41 10.87 -2.18 -10.48
N MET A 42 9.88 -2.52 -9.66
CA MET A 42 8.88 -1.58 -9.16
C MET A 42 8.72 -1.71 -7.66
N ASP A 43 8.65 -0.59 -6.95
CA ASP A 43 8.22 -0.57 -5.55
C ASP A 43 6.74 -0.26 -5.48
N LEU A 44 5.99 -1.17 -4.85
CA LEU A 44 4.56 -1.05 -4.65
C LEU A 44 4.25 -0.33 -3.35
N PHE A 45 3.38 0.66 -3.43
CA PHE A 45 2.90 1.44 -2.31
C PHE A 45 1.38 1.51 -2.24
N PHE A 46 0.89 1.80 -1.04
CA PHE A 46 -0.50 2.06 -0.75
C PHE A 46 -0.69 3.48 -0.23
N GLU A 47 -1.59 4.24 -0.87
CA GLU A 47 -1.86 5.63 -0.51
C GLU A 47 -3.33 5.93 -0.16
N ASP A 48 -4.25 5.01 -0.46
CA ASP A 48 -5.69 5.18 -0.21
C ASP A 48 -6.07 4.91 1.27
N PHE A 49 -5.41 5.60 2.20
CA PHE A 49 -5.71 5.54 3.62
C PHE A 49 -7.00 6.29 3.96
N LYS A 50 -7.89 5.66 4.74
CA LYS A 50 -9.11 6.28 5.25
C LYS A 50 -8.84 7.26 6.39
N THR A 51 -7.80 7.02 7.18
CA THR A 51 -7.44 7.84 8.34
C THR A 51 -5.93 7.83 8.59
N ASP A 52 -5.45 8.84 9.34
CA ASP A 52 -4.08 8.85 9.84
C ASP A 52 -3.79 7.67 10.79
N CYS A 53 -4.79 7.19 11.53
CA CYS A 53 -4.67 6.01 12.38
C CYS A 53 -4.42 4.74 11.55
N GLU A 54 -5.13 4.57 10.44
CA GLU A 54 -4.91 3.43 9.52
C GLU A 54 -3.47 3.43 9.00
N ARG A 55 -2.98 4.59 8.55
CA ARG A 55 -1.59 4.74 8.11
C ARG A 55 -0.61 4.38 9.23
N LYS A 56 -0.85 4.88 10.43
CA LYS A 56 0.02 4.66 11.58
C LYS A 56 0.06 3.18 11.97
N GLU A 57 -1.08 2.54 12.15
CA GLU A 57 -1.19 1.17 12.63
C GLU A 57 -0.77 0.12 11.58
N LEU A 58 -1.04 0.38 10.30
CA LEU A 58 -0.63 -0.54 9.23
C LEU A 58 0.87 -0.45 8.92
N PHE A 59 1.48 0.73 9.05
CA PHE A 59 2.86 0.94 8.61
C PHE A 59 3.80 1.48 9.70
N ILE A 60 3.50 2.66 10.26
CA ILE A 60 4.43 3.40 11.14
C ILE A 60 4.75 2.61 12.41
N ASP A 61 3.74 2.12 13.12
CA ASP A 61 3.90 1.38 14.38
C ASP A 61 4.61 0.03 14.17
N LYS A 62 4.58 -0.49 12.95
CA LYS A 62 5.30 -1.71 12.54
C LYS A 62 6.71 -1.43 12.02
N GLY A 63 7.13 -0.17 11.99
CA GLY A 63 8.44 0.24 11.47
C GLY A 63 8.60 0.09 9.95
N TYR A 64 7.49 -0.02 9.22
CA TYR A 64 7.50 -0.03 7.76
C TYR A 64 7.70 1.39 7.23
N PHE A 65 8.26 1.48 6.02
CA PHE A 65 8.40 2.77 5.36
C PHE A 65 7.01 3.28 4.97
N CYS A 66 6.70 4.49 5.40
CA CYS A 66 5.50 5.18 4.97
C CYS A 66 5.76 6.68 5.02
N GLU A 67 5.52 7.34 3.90
CA GLU A 67 5.61 8.79 3.82
C GLU A 67 4.39 9.38 3.13
N LYS A 68 4.32 10.71 3.10
CA LYS A 68 3.16 11.43 2.59
C LYS A 68 3.00 11.34 1.08
N PHE A 69 4.11 11.25 0.33
CA PHE A 69 4.07 11.27 -1.13
C PHE A 69 3.89 9.87 -1.71
N LEU A 70 4.77 8.93 -1.37
CA LEU A 70 4.67 7.56 -1.89
C LEU A 70 3.62 6.70 -1.18
N GLY A 71 3.24 7.03 0.05
CA GLY A 71 2.38 6.18 0.86
C GLY A 71 3.15 5.07 1.60
N GLY A 72 2.45 4.01 1.99
CA GLY A 72 2.99 2.88 2.73
C GLY A 72 3.59 1.81 1.81
N TYR A 73 4.85 1.46 2.01
CA TYR A 73 5.55 0.47 1.18
C TYR A 73 5.07 -0.96 1.45
N ILE A 74 4.62 -1.64 0.39
CA ILE A 74 4.14 -3.03 0.44
C ILE A 74 5.27 -4.00 0.08
N GLY A 75 6.01 -3.75 -0.99
CA GLY A 75 7.03 -4.66 -1.50
C GLY A 75 7.59 -4.27 -2.86
N THR A 76 8.60 -5.00 -3.34
CA THR A 76 9.19 -4.83 -4.67
C THR A 76 8.73 -5.96 -5.58
N VAL A 77 8.43 -5.64 -6.84
CA VAL A 77 7.98 -6.56 -7.89
C VAL A 77 8.75 -6.30 -9.19
N LYS A 78 8.71 -7.24 -10.14
CA LYS A 78 9.42 -7.13 -11.42
C LYS A 78 8.50 -7.00 -12.63
N THR A 79 7.24 -7.39 -12.50
CA THR A 79 6.26 -7.30 -13.59
C THR A 79 4.94 -6.71 -13.11
N ASP A 80 4.14 -6.25 -14.06
CA ASP A 80 2.82 -5.69 -13.81
C ASP A 80 1.92 -6.75 -13.14
N GLU A 81 1.96 -8.00 -13.61
CA GLU A 81 1.19 -9.10 -13.02
C GLU A 81 1.59 -9.36 -11.57
N GLU A 82 2.88 -9.34 -11.25
CA GLU A 82 3.36 -9.47 -9.87
C GLU A 82 2.87 -8.31 -9.01
N ALA A 83 2.82 -7.09 -9.54
CA ALA A 83 2.28 -5.92 -8.85
C ALA A 83 0.80 -6.11 -8.50
N TYR A 84 -0.03 -6.54 -9.46
CA TYR A 84 -1.45 -6.80 -9.21
C TYR A 84 -1.65 -7.94 -8.21
N VAL A 85 -0.94 -9.05 -8.35
CA VAL A 85 -1.06 -10.21 -7.45
C VAL A 85 -0.63 -9.86 -6.04
N MET A 86 0.51 -9.17 -5.88
CA MET A 86 1.00 -8.74 -4.57
C MET A 86 0.03 -7.74 -3.92
N PHE A 87 -0.48 -6.78 -4.69
CA PHE A 87 -1.42 -5.79 -4.18
C PHE A 87 -2.73 -6.42 -3.72
N GLN A 88 -3.34 -7.28 -4.56
CA GLN A 88 -4.56 -7.98 -4.20
C GLN A 88 -4.38 -8.83 -2.95
N LYS A 89 -3.26 -9.56 -2.85
CA LYS A 89 -2.93 -10.34 -1.66
C LYS A 89 -2.79 -9.46 -0.42
N TRP A 90 -2.09 -8.33 -0.52
CA TRP A 90 -1.96 -7.39 0.59
C TRP A 90 -3.33 -6.81 1.00
N VAL A 91 -4.19 -6.48 0.05
CA VAL A 91 -5.55 -6.00 0.36
C VAL A 91 -6.36 -7.07 1.09
N ASP A 92 -6.34 -8.31 0.61
CA ASP A 92 -7.12 -9.42 1.18
C ASP A 92 -6.61 -9.85 2.57
N GLU A 93 -5.29 -9.86 2.77
CA GLU A 93 -4.67 -10.39 4.00
C GLU A 93 -4.40 -9.30 5.07
N VAL A 94 -4.27 -8.04 4.67
CA VAL A 94 -3.88 -6.94 5.57
C VAL A 94 -4.97 -5.89 5.67
N LEU A 95 -5.34 -5.26 4.55
CA LEU A 95 -6.21 -4.10 4.56
C LEU A 95 -7.65 -4.44 4.93
N TYR A 96 -8.26 -5.42 4.25
CA TYR A 96 -9.63 -5.82 4.54
C TYR A 96 -9.81 -6.35 5.96
N PRO A 97 -8.96 -7.25 6.47
CA PRO A 97 -9.03 -7.66 7.86
C PRO A 97 -8.91 -6.47 8.82
N TYR A 98 -8.03 -5.51 8.53
CA TYR A 98 -7.92 -4.29 9.34
C TYR A 98 -9.22 -3.46 9.32
N ARG A 99 -9.73 -3.11 8.13
CA ARG A 99 -10.93 -2.30 7.97
C ARG A 99 -12.20 -2.99 8.48
N ASN A 100 -12.25 -4.32 8.44
CA ASN A 100 -13.41 -5.09 8.91
C ASN A 100 -13.33 -5.46 10.41
N LYS A 101 -12.15 -5.40 11.05
CA LYS A 101 -12.05 -5.53 12.53
C LYS A 101 -12.92 -4.49 13.24
N GLY A 102 -13.05 -3.29 12.68
CA GLY A 102 -13.95 -2.24 13.19
C GLY A 102 -15.45 -2.52 13.08
N LYS A 103 -15.90 -3.61 12.42
CA LYS A 103 -17.31 -4.04 12.42
C LYS A 103 -17.68 -4.97 13.60
N THR A 104 -16.74 -5.30 14.48
CA THR A 104 -17.01 -6.09 15.71
C THR A 104 -16.53 -5.42 17.01
N SER A 105 -16.11 -4.15 16.99
CA SER A 105 -15.64 -3.48 18.21
C SER A 105 -15.97 -2.00 18.32
N CYS A 106 -17.13 -1.59 17.80
CA CYS A 106 -17.75 -0.30 18.12
C CYS A 106 -19.19 -0.51 18.61
N GLU A 107 -19.37 -1.41 19.58
CA GLU A 107 -20.46 -1.33 20.55
C GLU A 107 -19.85 -1.25 21.95
N GLY A 108 -20.17 -0.16 22.66
CA GLY A 108 -19.69 0.18 24.01
C GLY A 108 -18.52 1.17 23.96
N THR A 109 -18.68 2.45 24.27
CA THR A 109 -19.14 3.10 25.52
C THR A 109 -19.28 4.60 25.20
N GLU A 110 -20.24 5.41 25.63
CA GLU A 110 -21.30 5.40 26.67
C GLU A 110 -22.62 5.96 26.09
#